data_AF-F5XSJ1-F1
#
_entry.id   AF-F5XSJ1-F1
#
_cell.length_a   1.000
_cell.length_b   1.000
_cell.length_c   1.000
_cell.angle_alpha   90.00
_cell.angle_beta   90.00
_cell.angle_gamma   90.00
#
_symmetry.space_group_name_H-M   'P 1'
#
loop_
_entity.id
_entity.type
_entity.pdbx_description
1 polymer ?
#
loop_
_entity_poly.entity_id
_entity_poly.type
_entity_poly.pdbx_seq_one_letter_code
_entity_poly.pdbx_strand_id
1 'polypeptide(L)'
;MTALDQDRDGLQQEAIRVLTRAAHESTSSVDGLDFADFLAHALASAAANVGGADRLLARRPGSWEASHLDALLRGTVGDEPDSWWTYRTEPLIVPLNVAELIEISDLHPGLLGLDDAIDAIGQHYESATCDDAALDAWDAEIDTLITRYKAEYQAYAERFTRVAAASGQAMCPPIDVRVTADASPTSRWWDPTTITNPNEYESDDLAVAIWDEAHDAIALPNVEIVRARVVDRLPAPETR
;
A
#
# COMPACT_ATOMS: atom_id res chain seq x y z
N MET A 1 18.49 -26.52 14.71
CA MET A 1 18.46 -25.80 13.41
C MET A 1 17.01 -25.43 13.17
N THR A 2 16.70 -24.15 13.17
CA THR A 2 15.31 -23.67 13.00
C THR A 2 14.92 -23.72 11.52
N ALA A 3 13.62 -23.64 11.20
CA ALA A 3 13.16 -23.55 9.80
C ALA A 3 13.75 -22.31 9.09
N LEU A 4 13.97 -21.21 9.83
CA LEU A 4 14.65 -20.01 9.33
C LEU A 4 16.13 -20.25 9.02
N ASP A 5 16.83 -21.05 9.83
CA ASP A 5 18.22 -21.41 9.53
C ASP A 5 18.31 -22.27 8.27
N GLN A 6 17.37 -23.21 8.09
CA GLN A 6 17.31 -24.07 6.90
C GLN A 6 17.05 -23.27 5.62
N ASP A 7 16.17 -22.28 5.69
CA ASP A 7 15.84 -21.39 4.57
C ASP A 7 17.03 -20.51 4.20
N ARG A 8 17.70 -19.90 5.19
CA ARG A 8 18.92 -19.11 4.97
C ARG A 8 20.04 -19.93 4.34
N ASP A 9 20.27 -21.14 4.83
CA ASP A 9 21.31 -22.03 4.31
C ASP A 9 20.98 -22.44 2.86
N GLY A 10 19.70 -22.64 2.55
CA GLY A 10 19.21 -22.90 1.18
C GLY A 10 19.51 -21.75 0.22
N LEU A 11 19.14 -20.52 0.59
CA LEU A 11 19.40 -19.32 -0.21
C LEU A 11 20.89 -19.09 -0.44
N GLN A 12 21.72 -19.29 0.59
CA GLN A 12 23.17 -19.16 0.47
C GLN A 12 23.75 -20.19 -0.52
N GLN A 13 23.29 -21.44 -0.46
CA GLN A 13 23.75 -22.49 -1.39
C GLN A 13 23.28 -22.25 -2.83
N GLU A 14 22.11 -21.66 -3.02
CA GLU A 14 21.65 -21.24 -4.34
C GLU A 14 22.52 -20.11 -4.91
N ALA A 15 22.76 -19.06 -4.12
CA ALA A 15 23.61 -17.95 -4.52
C ALA A 15 25.03 -18.42 -4.91
N ILE A 16 25.65 -19.28 -4.09
CA ILE A 16 26.98 -19.83 -4.39
C ILE A 16 26.98 -20.60 -5.72
N ARG A 17 25.96 -21.44 -5.97
CA ARG A 17 25.84 -22.21 -7.21
C ARG A 17 25.72 -21.32 -8.44
N VAL A 18 24.88 -20.30 -8.39
CA VAL A 18 24.68 -19.35 -9.50
C VAL A 18 25.95 -18.56 -9.79
N LEU A 19 26.58 -18.00 -8.74
CA LEU A 19 27.82 -17.23 -8.88
C LEU A 19 28.98 -18.08 -9.41
N THR A 20 29.10 -19.33 -8.94
CA THR A 20 30.14 -20.26 -9.42
C THR A 20 29.95 -20.58 -10.89
N ARG A 21 28.70 -20.80 -11.33
CA ARG A 21 28.38 -21.03 -12.74
C ARG A 21 28.73 -19.81 -13.61
N ALA A 22 28.32 -18.61 -13.20
CA ALA A 22 28.64 -17.38 -13.92
C ALA A 22 30.15 -17.17 -14.05
N ALA A 23 30.92 -17.44 -12.99
CA ALA A 23 32.37 -17.37 -13.01
C ALA A 23 33.00 -18.36 -14.01
N HIS A 24 32.49 -19.60 -14.09
CA HIS A 24 32.96 -20.57 -15.09
C HIS A 24 32.67 -20.11 -16.52
N GLU A 25 31.46 -19.59 -16.78
CA GLU A 25 31.08 -19.07 -18.10
C GLU A 25 31.97 -17.87 -18.51
N SER A 26 32.32 -16.99 -17.57
CA SER A 26 33.22 -15.86 -17.80
C SER A 26 34.62 -16.26 -18.27
N THR A 27 35.13 -17.39 -17.76
CA THR A 27 36.48 -17.88 -18.12
C THR A 27 36.53 -18.72 -19.40
N SER A 28 35.37 -19.06 -19.99
CA SER A 28 35.28 -20.08 -21.04
C SER A 28 35.47 -19.54 -22.47
N SER A 29 35.36 -18.23 -22.71
CA SER A 29 35.57 -17.60 -24.02
C SER A 29 35.90 -16.11 -23.94
N VAL A 30 36.51 -15.55 -24.98
CA VAL A 30 36.79 -14.10 -25.10
C VAL A 30 35.48 -13.28 -25.18
N ASP A 31 34.41 -13.87 -25.73
CA ASP A 31 33.05 -13.32 -25.73
C ASP A 31 32.22 -13.86 -24.53
N GLY A 32 32.89 -14.35 -23.49
CA GLY A 32 32.25 -14.88 -22.29
C GLY A 32 31.55 -13.79 -21.48
N LEU A 33 30.67 -14.23 -20.58
CA LEU A 33 29.98 -13.35 -19.63
C LEU A 33 31.01 -12.52 -18.83
N ASP A 34 30.84 -11.20 -18.74
CA ASP A 34 31.62 -10.39 -17.79
C ASP A 34 31.04 -10.63 -16.40
N PHE A 35 31.81 -11.27 -15.52
CA PHE A 35 31.36 -11.60 -14.18
C PHE A 35 31.12 -10.35 -13.31
N ALA A 36 31.92 -9.31 -13.50
CA ALA A 36 31.76 -8.07 -12.74
C ALA A 36 30.47 -7.36 -13.15
N ASP A 37 30.23 -7.26 -14.46
CA ASP A 37 28.99 -6.68 -15.01
C ASP A 37 27.75 -7.49 -14.59
N PHE A 38 27.84 -8.82 -14.65
CA PHE A 38 26.77 -9.71 -14.19
C PHE A 38 26.43 -9.52 -12.71
N LEU A 39 27.45 -9.47 -11.84
CA LEU A 39 27.24 -9.32 -10.41
C LEU A 39 26.68 -7.92 -10.07
N ALA A 40 27.20 -6.89 -10.73
CA ALA A 40 26.71 -5.52 -10.62
C ALA A 40 25.22 -5.42 -10.97
N HIS A 41 24.82 -5.95 -12.13
CA HIS A 41 23.43 -5.95 -12.58
C HIS A 41 22.52 -6.80 -11.68
N ALA A 42 22.97 -7.99 -11.26
CA ALA A 42 22.19 -8.82 -10.35
C ALA A 42 21.94 -8.13 -9.00
N LEU A 43 22.95 -7.43 -8.47
CA LEU A 43 22.82 -6.66 -7.24
C LEU A 43 21.89 -5.45 -7.42
N ALA A 44 22.02 -4.73 -8.55
CA ALA A 44 21.14 -3.62 -8.90
C ALA A 44 19.67 -4.06 -9.00
N SER A 45 19.38 -5.18 -9.67
CA SER A 45 18.04 -5.75 -9.75
C SER A 45 17.50 -6.17 -8.39
N ALA A 46 18.32 -6.81 -7.54
CA ALA A 46 17.91 -7.19 -6.19
C ALA A 46 17.57 -5.95 -5.35
N ALA A 47 18.41 -4.90 -5.40
CA ALA A 47 18.15 -3.64 -4.72
C ALA A 47 16.86 -2.98 -5.24
N ALA A 48 16.67 -2.91 -6.55
CA ALA A 48 15.49 -2.32 -7.17
C ALA A 48 14.20 -3.05 -6.78
N ASN A 49 14.22 -4.39 -6.66
CA ASN A 49 13.05 -5.18 -6.27
C ASN A 49 12.68 -5.03 -4.78
N VAL A 50 13.64 -4.73 -3.90
CA VAL A 50 13.36 -4.52 -2.46
C VAL A 50 13.13 -3.06 -2.08
N GLY A 51 13.25 -2.14 -3.04
CA GLY A 51 13.02 -0.70 -2.87
C GLY A 51 14.25 0.14 -2.56
N GLY A 52 15.43 -0.27 -3.02
CA GLY A 52 16.66 0.53 -3.01
C GLY A 52 17.80 -0.04 -2.18
N ALA A 53 18.96 0.63 -2.24
CA ALA A 53 20.17 0.23 -1.53
C ALA A 53 19.99 0.23 0.00
N ASP A 54 19.35 1.27 0.54
CA ASP A 54 19.20 1.43 1.98
C ASP A 54 18.40 0.27 2.59
N ARG A 55 17.35 -0.17 1.89
CA ARG A 55 16.54 -1.34 2.29
C ARG A 55 17.32 -2.64 2.18
N LEU A 56 18.08 -2.83 1.10
CA LEU A 56 18.93 -4.01 0.93
C LEU A 56 20.00 -4.11 2.03
N LEU A 57 20.51 -2.97 2.51
CA LEU A 57 21.63 -2.88 3.46
C LEU A 57 21.20 -2.62 4.93
N ALA A 58 19.90 -2.50 5.19
CA ALA A 58 19.32 -2.05 6.47
C ALA A 58 19.71 -2.89 7.71
N ARG A 59 20.15 -4.15 7.54
CA ARG A 59 20.49 -5.03 8.67
C ARG A 59 21.86 -4.77 9.29
N ARG A 60 22.82 -4.26 8.52
CA ARG A 60 24.16 -3.87 9.02
C ARG A 60 24.64 -2.58 8.34
N PRO A 61 23.90 -1.47 8.51
CA PRO A 61 24.33 -0.19 7.97
C PRO A 61 25.71 0.18 8.54
N GLY A 62 26.57 0.71 7.68
CA GLY A 62 27.93 1.15 8.06
C GLY A 62 28.97 0.04 8.19
N SER A 63 28.66 -1.23 7.86
CA SER A 63 29.73 -2.23 7.73
C SER A 63 30.59 -1.95 6.49
N TRP A 64 31.83 -2.43 6.52
CA TRP A 64 32.70 -2.31 5.35
C TRP A 64 32.11 -3.06 4.16
N GLU A 65 31.47 -4.22 4.37
CA GLU A 65 30.77 -4.95 3.30
C GLU A 65 29.64 -4.09 2.69
N ALA A 66 28.78 -3.52 3.53
CA ALA A 66 27.71 -2.64 3.09
C ALA A 66 28.25 -1.44 2.29
N SER A 67 29.38 -0.88 2.71
CA SER A 67 30.03 0.23 1.99
C SER A 67 30.52 -0.17 0.60
N HIS A 68 31.04 -1.40 0.42
CA HIS A 68 31.46 -1.88 -0.90
C HIS A 68 30.27 -2.21 -1.80
N LEU A 69 29.20 -2.77 -1.23
CA LEU A 69 27.97 -3.04 -1.97
C LEU A 69 27.28 -1.76 -2.40
N ASP A 70 27.20 -0.75 -1.53
CA ASP A 70 26.67 0.58 -1.85
C ASP A 70 27.49 1.25 -2.95
N ALA A 71 28.83 1.21 -2.86
CA ALA A 71 29.70 1.74 -3.90
C ALA A 71 29.53 1.02 -5.25
N LEU A 72 29.39 -0.31 -5.24
CA LEU A 72 29.12 -1.09 -6.45
C LEU A 72 27.77 -0.73 -7.06
N LEU A 73 26.72 -0.64 -6.23
CA LEU A 73 25.37 -0.27 -6.66
C LEU A 73 25.34 1.12 -7.28
N ARG A 74 25.87 2.14 -6.59
CA ARG A 74 25.93 3.53 -7.09
C ARG A 74 26.79 3.65 -8.33
N GLY A 75 27.88 2.89 -8.43
CA GLY A 75 28.70 2.81 -9.63
C GLY A 75 27.98 2.17 -10.83
N THR A 76 26.97 1.34 -10.59
CA THR A 76 26.21 0.62 -11.62
C THR A 76 24.97 1.39 -12.06
N VAL A 77 24.18 1.86 -11.09
CA VAL A 77 22.86 2.48 -11.31
C VAL A 77 22.97 4.01 -11.40
N GLY A 78 24.04 4.59 -10.87
CA GLY A 78 24.17 6.03 -10.67
C GLY A 78 23.65 6.48 -9.29
N ASP A 79 23.86 7.76 -8.98
CA ASP A 79 23.45 8.36 -7.71
C ASP A 79 22.00 8.86 -7.71
N GLU A 80 21.33 8.89 -8.87
CA GLU A 80 19.94 9.33 -8.97
C GLU A 80 18.99 8.19 -8.58
N PRO A 81 18.11 8.39 -7.57
CA PRO A 81 17.09 7.40 -7.18
C PRO A 81 16.21 6.98 -8.35
N ASP A 82 16.06 7.87 -9.32
CA ASP A 82 15.22 7.68 -10.50
C ASP A 82 15.76 6.62 -11.48
N SER A 83 17.02 6.20 -11.34
CA SER A 83 17.60 5.22 -12.27
C SER A 83 17.34 3.76 -11.87
N TRP A 84 16.76 3.52 -10.69
CA TRP A 84 16.75 2.18 -10.08
C TRP A 84 15.63 1.30 -10.61
N TRP A 85 14.49 1.88 -10.99
CA TRP A 85 13.34 1.10 -11.46
C TRP A 85 13.61 0.36 -12.77
N THR A 86 14.56 0.81 -13.59
CA THR A 86 14.91 0.15 -14.86
C THR A 86 15.52 -1.22 -14.65
N TYR A 87 16.02 -1.51 -13.44
CA TYR A 87 16.60 -2.78 -13.05
C TYR A 87 15.60 -3.75 -12.42
N ARG A 88 14.35 -3.32 -12.20
CA ARG A 88 13.33 -4.20 -11.62
C ARG A 88 13.02 -5.37 -12.52
N THR A 89 12.90 -6.52 -11.89
CA THR A 89 12.47 -7.78 -12.51
C THR A 89 11.18 -8.31 -11.88
N GLU A 90 10.76 -7.73 -10.77
CA GLU A 90 9.54 -8.07 -10.05
C GLU A 90 8.52 -6.92 -10.13
N PRO A 91 7.22 -7.22 -10.03
CA PRO A 91 6.18 -6.20 -9.97
C PRO A 91 6.39 -5.30 -8.75
N LEU A 92 6.16 -4.00 -8.92
CA LEU A 92 6.07 -3.07 -7.80
C LEU A 92 4.76 -3.30 -7.05
N ILE A 93 4.85 -3.59 -5.76
CA ILE A 93 3.68 -3.71 -4.89
C ILE A 93 3.41 -2.38 -4.21
N VAL A 94 2.22 -1.81 -4.47
CA VAL A 94 1.75 -0.58 -3.84
C VAL A 94 0.65 -0.94 -2.85
N PRO A 95 0.87 -0.81 -1.52
CA PRO A 95 -0.17 -1.07 -0.55
C PRO A 95 -1.19 0.09 -0.53
N LEU A 96 -2.47 -0.22 -0.36
CA LEU A 96 -3.52 0.77 -0.17
C LEU A 96 -4.42 0.35 1.00
N ASN A 97 -4.53 1.18 2.02
CA ASN A 97 -5.55 1.09 3.05
C ASN A 97 -6.49 2.30 2.95
N VAL A 98 -7.75 2.04 2.61
CA VAL A 98 -8.74 3.12 2.42
C VAL A 98 -9.24 3.69 3.75
N ALA A 99 -9.30 2.88 4.82
CA ALA A 99 -9.73 3.36 6.13
C ALA A 99 -8.70 4.32 6.73
N GLU A 100 -7.41 4.01 6.59
CA GLU A 100 -6.31 4.87 7.05
C GLU A 100 -6.37 6.28 6.41
N LEU A 101 -6.76 6.38 5.14
CA LEU A 101 -6.93 7.66 4.45
C LEU A 101 -8.03 8.54 5.06
N ILE A 102 -9.06 7.94 5.67
CA ILE A 102 -10.25 8.67 6.13
C ILE A 102 -10.20 8.94 7.63
N GLU A 103 -9.72 7.98 8.41
CA GLU A 103 -9.77 8.03 9.87
C GLU A 103 -8.73 8.98 10.48
N ILE A 104 -7.73 9.42 9.71
CA ILE A 104 -6.84 10.49 10.14
C ILE A 104 -7.55 11.84 9.93
N SER A 105 -8.50 12.15 10.81
CA SER A 105 -9.42 13.30 10.67
C SER A 105 -8.73 14.66 10.51
N ASP A 106 -7.51 14.80 11.05
CA ASP A 106 -6.69 16.01 10.94
C ASP A 106 -6.26 16.29 9.49
N LEU A 107 -6.19 15.26 8.64
CA LEU A 107 -5.82 15.39 7.23
C LEU A 107 -7.02 15.75 6.34
N HIS A 108 -8.24 15.37 6.74
CA HIS A 108 -9.44 15.50 5.89
C HIS A 108 -10.69 15.98 6.67
N PRO A 109 -10.73 17.27 7.05
CA PRO A 109 -11.85 17.82 7.80
C PRO A 109 -13.18 17.67 7.04
N GLY A 110 -14.13 16.98 7.66
CA GLY A 110 -15.49 16.77 7.12
C GLY A 110 -15.71 15.41 6.47
N LEU A 111 -14.69 14.57 6.33
CA LEU A 111 -14.85 13.15 6.07
C LEU A 111 -14.95 12.42 7.42
N LEU A 112 -15.87 11.46 7.52
CA LEU A 112 -16.03 10.62 8.71
C LEU A 112 -15.72 9.18 8.35
N GLY A 113 -14.96 8.51 9.21
CA GLY A 113 -14.85 7.05 9.18
C GLY A 113 -16.21 6.41 9.49
N LEU A 114 -16.32 5.11 9.24
CA LEU A 114 -17.57 4.37 9.49
C LEU A 114 -17.96 4.45 10.98
N ASP A 115 -16.99 4.26 11.89
CA ASP A 115 -17.24 4.27 13.33
C ASP A 115 -17.78 5.65 13.78
N ASP A 116 -17.16 6.75 13.36
CA ASP A 116 -17.65 8.11 13.66
C ASP A 116 -19.05 8.38 13.07
N ALA A 117 -19.32 7.84 11.88
CA ALA A 117 -20.62 7.98 11.23
C ALA A 117 -21.72 7.20 11.97
N ILE A 118 -21.41 6.00 12.46
CA ILE A 118 -22.30 5.20 13.31
C ILE A 118 -22.57 5.94 14.62
N ASP A 119 -21.54 6.48 15.28
CA ASP A 119 -21.67 7.26 16.50
C ASP A 119 -22.56 8.50 16.31
N ALA A 120 -22.41 9.20 15.18
CA ALA A 120 -23.24 10.35 14.84
C ALA A 120 -24.73 9.99 14.67
N ILE A 121 -25.04 8.80 14.13
CA ILE A 121 -26.41 8.30 14.04
C ILE A 121 -26.90 7.85 15.42
N GLY A 122 -26.08 7.15 16.22
CA GLY A 122 -26.43 6.72 17.57
C GLY A 122 -26.89 7.90 18.46
N GLN A 123 -26.15 9.01 18.42
CA GLN A 123 -26.52 10.25 19.15
C GLN A 123 -27.90 10.80 18.73
N HIS A 124 -28.34 10.58 17.48
CA HIS A 124 -29.67 10.99 17.04
C HIS A 124 -30.77 10.17 17.74
N TYR A 125 -30.57 8.86 17.88
CA TYR A 125 -31.56 7.95 18.44
C TYR A 125 -31.62 7.97 19.97
N GLU A 126 -30.52 8.23 20.67
CA GLU A 126 -30.53 8.45 22.13
C GLU A 126 -31.40 9.64 22.55
N SER A 127 -31.64 10.59 21.64
CA SER A 127 -32.52 11.73 21.86
C SER A 127 -34.01 11.46 21.58
N ALA A 128 -34.33 10.31 20.96
CA ALA A 128 -35.69 9.87 20.65
C ALA A 128 -36.19 8.84 21.69
N THR A 129 -37.51 8.61 21.76
CA THR A 129 -38.07 7.54 22.59
C THR A 129 -37.65 6.19 22.02
N CYS A 130 -36.80 5.44 22.73
CA CYS A 130 -36.38 4.08 22.35
C CYS A 130 -37.54 3.09 22.52
N ASP A 131 -38.36 2.94 21.49
CA ASP A 131 -39.24 1.79 21.31
C ASP A 131 -38.62 0.77 20.35
N ASP A 132 -39.17 -0.45 20.30
CA ASP A 132 -38.63 -1.54 19.47
C ASP A 132 -38.59 -1.17 17.98
N ALA A 133 -39.56 -0.37 17.50
CA ALA A 133 -39.61 0.08 16.11
C ALA A 133 -38.49 1.10 15.78
N ALA A 134 -38.13 1.95 16.74
CA ALA A 134 -37.00 2.86 16.61
C ALA A 134 -35.66 2.11 16.56
N LEU A 135 -35.51 1.04 17.36
CA LEU A 135 -34.32 0.18 17.32
C LEU A 135 -34.19 -0.57 16.00
N ASP A 136 -35.27 -1.17 15.49
CA ASP A 136 -35.28 -1.85 14.19
C ASP A 136 -34.95 -0.87 13.04
N ALA A 137 -35.45 0.36 13.10
CA ALA A 137 -35.14 1.40 12.13
C ALA A 137 -33.67 1.82 12.18
N TRP A 138 -33.09 1.91 13.37
CA TRP A 138 -31.67 2.22 13.57
C TRP A 138 -30.79 1.12 12.98
N ASP A 139 -31.03 -0.16 13.31
CA ASP A 139 -30.27 -1.29 12.76
C ASP A 139 -30.30 -1.29 11.22
N ALA A 140 -31.47 -1.06 10.62
CA ALA A 140 -31.61 -0.97 9.17
C ALA A 140 -30.86 0.23 8.55
N GLU A 141 -30.80 1.36 9.24
CA GLU A 141 -30.04 2.54 8.82
C GLU A 141 -28.53 2.28 8.88
N ILE A 142 -28.05 1.65 9.97
CA ILE A 142 -26.65 1.25 10.14
C ILE A 142 -26.23 0.23 9.08
N ASP A 143 -27.03 -0.80 8.81
CA ASP A 143 -26.74 -1.79 7.76
C ASP A 143 -26.65 -1.14 6.37
N THR A 144 -27.53 -0.18 6.10
CA THR A 144 -27.51 0.61 4.87
C THR A 144 -26.24 1.46 4.78
N LEU A 145 -25.84 2.10 5.87
CA LEU A 145 -24.62 2.90 5.95
C LEU A 145 -23.37 2.04 5.71
N ILE A 146 -23.24 0.91 6.40
CA ILE A 146 -22.14 -0.04 6.24
C ILE A 146 -22.03 -0.49 4.78
N THR A 147 -23.17 -0.79 4.15
CA THR A 147 -23.21 -1.19 2.74
C THR A 147 -22.69 -0.08 1.82
N ARG A 148 -23.05 1.18 2.08
CA ARG A 148 -22.55 2.33 1.31
C ARG A 148 -21.05 2.55 1.50
N TYR A 149 -20.55 2.48 2.74
CA TYR A 149 -19.11 2.59 3.01
C TYR A 149 -18.31 1.51 2.28
N LYS A 150 -18.74 0.25 2.36
CA LYS A 150 -18.11 -0.86 1.63
C LYS A 150 -18.08 -0.60 0.12
N ALA A 151 -19.18 -0.11 -0.45
CA ALA A 151 -19.26 0.18 -1.88
C ALA A 151 -18.34 1.34 -2.28
N GLU A 152 -18.32 2.43 -1.51
CA GLU A 152 -17.49 3.60 -1.81
C GLU A 152 -15.99 3.31 -1.64
N TYR A 153 -15.61 2.56 -0.60
CA TYR A 153 -14.21 2.19 -0.37
C TYR A 153 -13.71 1.25 -1.47
N GLN A 154 -14.52 0.28 -1.88
CA GLN A 154 -14.23 -0.59 -3.01
C GLN A 154 -14.08 0.21 -4.31
N ALA A 155 -15.01 1.14 -4.58
CA ALA A 155 -14.96 1.97 -5.77
C ALA A 155 -13.72 2.88 -5.79
N TYR A 156 -13.31 3.41 -4.64
CA TYR A 156 -12.05 4.17 -4.51
C TYR A 156 -10.84 3.28 -4.82
N ALA A 157 -10.74 2.10 -4.18
CA ALA A 157 -9.64 1.18 -4.39
C ALA A 157 -9.49 0.75 -5.86
N GLU A 158 -10.60 0.53 -6.57
CA GLU A 158 -10.59 0.22 -8.00
C GLU A 158 -10.10 1.38 -8.88
N ARG A 159 -10.48 2.62 -8.55
CA ARG A 159 -9.99 3.82 -9.25
C ARG A 159 -8.50 4.01 -9.00
N PHE A 160 -8.07 3.93 -7.74
CA PHE A 160 -6.67 4.02 -7.34
C PHE A 160 -5.83 2.97 -8.08
N THR A 161 -6.25 1.71 -8.06
CA THR A 161 -5.56 0.60 -8.75
C THR A 161 -5.34 0.88 -10.23
N ARG A 162 -6.35 1.46 -10.89
CA ARG A 162 -6.25 1.80 -12.32
C ARG A 162 -5.26 2.93 -12.56
N VAL A 163 -5.25 3.96 -11.72
CA VAL A 163 -4.32 5.08 -11.85
C VAL A 163 -2.89 4.62 -11.58
N ALA A 164 -2.65 3.91 -10.47
CA ALA A 164 -1.32 3.37 -10.13
C ALA A 164 -0.76 2.46 -11.24
N ALA A 165 -1.60 1.60 -11.82
CA ALA A 165 -1.21 0.77 -12.96
C ALA A 165 -0.88 1.62 -14.19
N ALA A 166 -1.65 2.68 -14.47
CA ALA A 166 -1.38 3.60 -15.57
C ALA A 166 -0.07 4.38 -15.38
N SER A 167 0.25 4.81 -14.16
CA SER A 167 1.53 5.46 -13.82
C SER A 167 2.70 4.55 -14.18
N GLY A 168 2.68 3.27 -13.77
CA GLY A 168 3.72 2.31 -14.13
C GLY A 168 3.86 2.05 -15.63
N GLN A 169 2.74 2.06 -16.37
CA GLN A 169 2.75 1.90 -17.83
C GLN A 169 3.24 3.14 -18.59
N ALA A 170 3.17 4.33 -17.97
CA ALA A 170 3.68 5.56 -18.55
C ALA A 170 5.20 5.70 -18.43
N MET A 171 5.84 4.87 -17.59
CA MET A 171 7.29 4.83 -17.42
C MET A 171 8.00 4.21 -18.64
N CYS A 172 9.29 4.50 -18.80
CA CYS A 172 10.11 3.95 -19.87
C CYS A 172 11.44 3.40 -19.32
N PRO A 173 11.63 2.07 -19.26
CA PRO A 173 10.67 1.02 -19.63
C PRO A 173 9.44 0.97 -18.70
N PRO A 174 8.30 0.43 -19.17
CA PRO A 174 7.13 0.26 -18.33
C PRO A 174 7.38 -0.79 -17.25
N ILE A 175 6.77 -0.58 -16.08
CA ILE A 175 6.83 -1.52 -14.96
C ILE A 175 5.45 -2.11 -14.65
N ASP A 176 5.41 -3.35 -14.18
CA ASP A 176 4.18 -3.97 -13.65
C ASP A 176 3.94 -3.43 -12.24
N VAL A 177 2.83 -2.71 -12.05
CA VAL A 177 2.42 -2.17 -10.75
C VAL A 177 1.18 -2.92 -10.29
N ARG A 178 1.25 -3.46 -9.07
CA ARG A 178 0.15 -4.20 -8.44
C ARG A 178 -0.23 -3.55 -7.13
N VAL A 179 -1.51 -3.23 -7.00
CA VAL A 179 -2.04 -2.69 -5.76
C VAL A 179 -2.54 -3.83 -4.87
N THR A 180 -2.08 -3.85 -3.62
CA THR A 180 -2.69 -4.70 -2.58
C THR A 180 -3.59 -3.82 -1.73
N ALA A 181 -4.89 -3.86 -2.01
CA ALA A 181 -5.86 -2.98 -1.39
C ALA A 181 -6.61 -3.64 -0.22
N ASP A 182 -6.69 -2.93 0.90
CA ASP A 182 -7.69 -3.13 1.94
C ASP A 182 -8.77 -2.04 1.83
N ALA A 183 -9.93 -2.44 1.32
CA ALA A 183 -11.12 -1.60 1.17
C ALA A 183 -12.14 -1.83 2.29
N SER A 184 -11.76 -2.48 3.39
CA SER A 184 -12.65 -2.67 4.53
C SER A 184 -12.81 -1.35 5.29
N PRO A 185 -14.04 -0.85 5.48
CA PRO A 185 -14.28 0.36 6.27
C PRO A 185 -14.06 0.17 7.77
N THR A 186 -13.79 -1.07 8.22
CA THR A 186 -13.44 -1.40 9.60
C THR A 186 -12.00 -1.91 9.70
N SER A 187 -11.15 -1.57 8.73
CA SER A 187 -9.75 -1.96 8.75
C SER A 187 -9.04 -1.32 9.94
N ARG A 188 -8.28 -2.12 10.68
CA ARG A 188 -7.49 -1.66 11.82
C ARG A 188 -6.07 -1.44 11.37
N TRP A 189 -5.82 -0.40 10.58
CA TRP A 189 -4.53 -0.13 9.95
C TRP A 189 -3.36 -0.01 10.93
N TRP A 190 -3.61 0.28 12.21
CA TRP A 190 -2.60 0.24 13.28
C TRP A 190 -2.23 -1.17 13.76
N ASP A 191 -2.95 -2.22 13.33
CA ASP A 191 -2.64 -3.61 13.65
C ASP A 191 -1.52 -4.10 12.71
N PRO A 192 -0.43 -4.69 13.23
CA PRO A 192 0.71 -5.12 12.43
C PRO A 192 0.38 -6.24 11.42
N THR A 193 -0.82 -6.82 11.48
CA THR A 193 -1.30 -7.83 10.54
C THR A 193 -2.08 -7.23 9.36
N THR A 194 -2.34 -5.93 9.39
CA THR A 194 -3.08 -5.23 8.33
C THR A 194 -2.14 -4.49 7.38
N ILE A 195 -2.67 -4.15 6.22
CA ILE A 195 -1.95 -3.34 5.22
C ILE A 195 -1.97 -1.89 5.70
N THR A 196 -0.82 -1.23 5.68
CA THR A 196 -0.70 0.22 5.87
C THR A 196 -0.31 0.89 4.56
N ASN A 197 -0.74 2.13 4.37
CA ASN A 197 -0.29 2.98 3.28
C ASN A 197 1.24 3.18 3.36
N PRO A 198 1.91 3.34 2.22
CA PRO A 198 3.35 3.47 2.20
C PRO A 198 3.78 4.81 2.81
N ASN A 199 4.99 4.85 3.36
CA ASN A 199 5.60 6.04 3.93
C ASN A 199 7.09 6.14 3.55
N GLU A 200 7.63 7.36 3.59
CA GLU A 200 8.99 7.70 3.16
C GLU A 200 10.12 7.01 3.95
N TYR A 201 9.82 6.41 5.10
CA TYR A 201 10.84 5.80 5.98
C TYR A 201 10.93 4.29 5.83
N GLU A 202 9.79 3.64 5.62
CA GLU A 202 9.65 2.19 5.71
C GLU A 202 9.17 1.54 4.42
N SER A 203 8.88 2.33 3.38
CA SER A 203 8.42 1.81 2.09
C SER A 203 9.48 1.93 1.00
N ASP A 204 9.13 1.40 -0.16
CA ASP A 204 9.85 1.56 -1.41
C ASP A 204 9.53 2.95 -1.98
N ASP A 205 10.55 3.77 -2.28
CA ASP A 205 10.37 5.16 -2.71
C ASP A 205 9.50 5.27 -3.97
N LEU A 206 9.61 4.32 -4.91
CA LEU A 206 8.77 4.33 -6.11
C LEU A 206 7.34 3.90 -5.78
N ALA A 207 7.14 3.03 -4.79
CA ALA A 207 5.79 2.72 -4.32
C ALA A 207 5.14 3.95 -3.68
N VAL A 208 5.89 4.74 -2.90
CA VAL A 208 5.43 6.01 -2.32
C VAL A 208 5.06 6.98 -3.43
N ALA A 209 5.95 7.22 -4.40
CA ALA A 209 5.70 8.16 -5.50
C ALA A 209 4.46 7.80 -6.34
N ILE A 210 4.30 6.52 -6.70
CA ILE A 210 3.11 6.07 -7.45
C ILE A 210 1.85 6.14 -6.58
N TRP A 211 1.98 5.87 -5.28
CA TRP A 211 0.86 5.98 -4.35
C TRP A 211 0.38 7.43 -4.24
N ASP A 212 1.29 8.39 -4.07
CA ASP A 212 0.99 9.82 -3.98
C ASP A 212 0.33 10.32 -5.27
N GLU A 213 0.89 9.97 -6.43
CA GLU A 213 0.31 10.34 -7.72
C GLU A 213 -1.12 9.80 -7.88
N ALA A 214 -1.34 8.52 -7.52
CA ALA A 214 -2.65 7.90 -7.63
C ALA A 214 -3.66 8.47 -6.63
N HIS A 215 -3.22 8.80 -5.41
CA HIS A 215 -4.01 9.44 -4.37
C HIS A 215 -4.44 10.85 -4.80
N ASP A 216 -3.50 11.68 -5.25
CA ASP A 216 -3.76 13.07 -5.65
C ASP A 216 -4.67 13.17 -6.89
N ALA A 217 -4.64 12.15 -7.76
CA ALA A 217 -5.44 12.12 -8.98
C ALA A 217 -6.92 11.78 -8.75
N ILE A 218 -7.31 11.26 -7.58
CA ILE A 218 -8.67 10.77 -7.33
C ILE A 218 -9.26 11.41 -6.08
N ALA A 219 -10.56 11.74 -6.14
CA ALA A 219 -11.26 12.20 -4.96
C ALA A 219 -11.41 11.07 -3.93
N LEU A 220 -11.14 11.40 -2.66
CA LEU A 220 -11.38 10.54 -1.51
C LEU A 220 -12.82 10.03 -1.46
N PRO A 221 -13.06 8.82 -0.91
CA PRO A 221 -14.40 8.30 -0.74
C PRO A 221 -15.17 9.21 0.23
N ASN A 222 -16.37 9.62 -0.19
CA ASN A 222 -17.24 10.47 0.60
C ASN A 222 -18.62 9.83 0.66
N VAL A 223 -18.98 9.32 1.83
CA VAL A 223 -20.28 8.69 2.06
C VAL A 223 -21.23 9.72 2.66
N GLU A 224 -22.29 10.05 1.92
CA GLU A 224 -23.32 10.93 2.46
C GLU A 224 -24.06 10.27 3.63
N ILE A 225 -23.91 10.86 4.81
CA ILE A 225 -24.70 10.53 6.00
C ILE A 225 -26.03 11.29 5.88
N VAL A 226 -27.01 10.64 5.25
CA VAL A 226 -28.34 11.22 5.09
C VAL A 226 -29.00 11.30 6.46
N ARG A 227 -29.06 12.49 7.07
CA ARG A 227 -29.95 12.71 8.22
C ARG A 227 -31.38 12.51 7.76
N ALA A 228 -32.01 11.40 8.10
CA ALA A 228 -33.42 11.20 7.85
C ALA A 228 -34.21 12.37 8.47
N ARG A 229 -34.78 13.25 7.64
CA ARG A 229 -35.78 14.23 8.10
C ARG A 229 -37.04 13.47 8.53
N VAL A 230 -37.08 13.03 9.79
CA VAL A 230 -38.29 12.42 10.38
C VAL A 230 -39.26 13.48 10.94
N VAL A 231 -38.89 14.77 10.94
CA VAL A 231 -39.64 15.80 11.71
C VAL A 231 -40.88 16.41 11.01
N ASP A 232 -41.27 15.99 9.79
CA ASP A 232 -42.41 16.62 9.07
C ASP A 232 -43.70 15.80 8.96
N ARG A 233 -43.93 14.79 9.82
CA ARG A 233 -45.23 14.12 9.92
C ARG A 233 -45.71 13.89 11.36
N LEU A 234 -45.95 14.98 12.08
CA LEU A 234 -46.95 14.96 13.16
C LEU A 234 -48.23 15.61 12.61
N PRO A 235 -49.39 14.93 12.57
CA PRO A 235 -50.64 15.58 12.24
C PRO A 235 -50.96 16.63 13.30
N ALA A 236 -51.37 17.83 12.84
CA ALA A 236 -51.73 18.93 13.72
C ALA A 236 -52.78 18.48 14.76
N PRO A 237 -52.68 18.93 16.02
CA PRO A 237 -53.66 18.58 17.04
C PRO A 237 -55.02 19.17 16.64
N GLU A 238 -56.03 18.30 16.54
CA GLU A 238 -57.41 18.73 16.36
C GLU A 238 -57.83 19.61 17.54
N THR A 239 -58.06 20.90 17.28
CA THR A 239 -58.69 21.81 18.21
C THR A 239 -60.15 21.41 18.42
N ARG A 240 -60.50 21.05 19.66
CA ARG A 240 -61.88 21.06 20.17
C ARG A 240 -61.99 22.05 21.32
#